data_AF-J4XNG0-F1
#
_entry.id   AF-J4XNG0-F1
#
_cell.length_a   1.000
_cell.length_b   1.000
_cell.length_c   1.000
_cell.angle_alpha   90.00
_cell.angle_beta   90.00
_cell.angle_gamma   90.00
#
_symmetry.space_group_name_H-M   'P 1'
#
loop_
_entity.id
_entity.type
_entity.pdbx_description
1 polymer ?
#
loop_
_entity_poly.entity_id
_entity_poly.type
_entity_poly.pdbx_seq_one_letter_code
_entity_poly.pdbx_strand_id
1 'polypeptide(L)'
;MAAQKKPSVRDVLWRKKRARDQILDTVGKLCDESWALFERIAAERSARSKDAITAREITLRLRALAYLIEGEHYIDRIAFELQTKDVYMAANEVARAYVSEMVLRYLDAILLFGKQSEWDNEAVQEEYQTSLEKGLEEIREALVPAAPQQVAESESTEND
;
A
#
# COMPACT_ATOMS: atom_id res chain seq x y z
N MET A 1 -5.53 37.68 4.44
CA MET A 1 -4.95 36.31 4.45
C MET A 1 -5.62 35.54 5.57
N ALA A 2 -6.65 34.75 5.27
CA ALA A 2 -7.35 33.98 6.30
C ALA A 2 -6.41 32.90 6.83
N ALA A 3 -6.18 32.86 8.15
CA ALA A 3 -5.37 31.83 8.79
C ALA A 3 -5.97 30.45 8.45
N GLN A 4 -5.19 29.58 7.80
CA GLN A 4 -5.60 28.21 7.56
C GLN A 4 -5.85 27.53 8.91
N LYS A 5 -7.12 27.18 9.17
CA LYS A 5 -7.51 26.45 10.36
C LYS A 5 -6.77 25.11 10.36
N LYS A 6 -6.02 24.83 11.44
CA LYS A 6 -5.31 23.57 11.61
C LYS A 6 -6.31 22.39 11.53
N PRO A 7 -5.98 21.31 10.79
CA PRO A 7 -6.89 20.18 10.63
C PRO A 7 -7.10 19.46 11.97
N SER A 8 -8.32 18.97 12.22
CA SER A 8 -8.59 18.10 13.37
C SER A 8 -8.01 16.69 13.15
N VAL A 9 -7.85 15.91 14.22
CA VAL A 9 -7.45 14.50 14.14
C VAL A 9 -8.36 13.71 13.19
N ARG A 10 -9.67 13.96 13.26
CA ARG A 10 -10.65 13.35 12.34
C ARG A 10 -10.38 13.71 10.88
N ASP A 11 -10.04 14.96 10.59
CA ASP A 11 -9.73 15.40 9.22
C ASP A 11 -8.47 14.70 8.68
N VAL A 12 -7.45 14.57 9.53
CA VAL A 12 -6.19 13.88 9.19
C VAL A 12 -6.46 12.40 8.89
N LEU A 13 -7.14 11.70 9.80
CA LEU A 13 -7.45 10.28 9.64
C LEU A 13 -8.35 10.03 8.41
N TRP A 14 -9.28 10.95 8.12
CA TRP A 14 -10.12 10.85 6.93
C TRP A 14 -9.33 11.02 5.63
N ARG A 15 -8.40 11.99 5.57
CA ARG A 15 -7.51 12.16 4.41
C ARG A 15 -6.64 10.92 4.20
N LYS A 16 -6.10 10.38 5.30
CA LYS A 16 -5.27 9.17 5.29
C LYS A 16 -6.05 7.96 4.77
N LYS A 17 -7.30 7.76 5.22
CA LYS A 17 -8.21 6.75 4.67
C LYS A 17 -8.40 6.92 3.16
N ARG A 18 -8.67 8.13 2.66
CA ARG A 18 -8.87 8.34 1.21
C ARG A 18 -7.62 8.03 0.39
N ALA A 19 -6.45 8.43 0.85
CA ALA A 19 -5.19 8.10 0.20
C ALA A 19 -5.01 6.58 0.13
N ARG A 20 -5.29 5.86 1.23
CA ARG A 20 -5.26 4.41 1.26
C ARG A 20 -6.27 3.77 0.29
N ASP A 21 -7.51 4.26 0.26
CA ASP A 21 -8.54 3.74 -0.65
C ASP A 21 -8.08 3.86 -2.12
N GLN A 22 -7.36 4.93 -2.48
CA GLN A 22 -6.76 5.09 -3.82
C GLN A 22 -5.62 4.09 -4.07
N ILE A 23 -4.76 3.88 -3.09
CA ILE A 23 -3.67 2.89 -3.18
C ILE A 23 -4.26 1.47 -3.37
N LEU A 24 -5.30 1.12 -2.60
CA LEU A 24 -5.96 -0.18 -2.70
C LEU A 24 -6.66 -0.38 -4.04
N ASP A 25 -7.20 0.67 -4.66
CA ASP A 25 -7.73 0.61 -6.03
C ASP A 25 -6.62 0.28 -7.03
N THR A 26 -5.44 0.89 -6.92
CA THR A 26 -4.27 0.55 -7.74
C THR A 26 -3.81 -0.89 -7.54
N VAL A 27 -3.71 -1.35 -6.29
CA VAL A 27 -3.37 -2.75 -5.99
C VAL A 27 -4.40 -3.72 -6.57
N GLY A 28 -5.69 -3.36 -6.49
CA GLY A 28 -6.80 -4.13 -7.08
C GLY A 28 -6.64 -4.30 -8.59
N LYS A 29 -6.32 -3.22 -9.32
CA LYS A 29 -6.05 -3.27 -10.77
C LYS A 29 -4.90 -4.20 -11.11
N LEU A 30 -3.79 -4.13 -10.35
CA LEU A 30 -2.67 -5.05 -10.55
C LEU A 30 -3.04 -6.51 -10.28
N CYS A 31 -3.90 -6.76 -9.27
CA CYS A 31 -4.43 -8.10 -9.02
C CYS A 31 -5.23 -8.60 -10.22
N ASP A 32 -6.13 -7.77 -10.76
CA ASP A 32 -6.97 -8.13 -11.90
C ASP A 32 -6.13 -8.39 -13.16
N GLU A 33 -5.13 -7.55 -13.44
CA GLU A 33 -4.18 -7.74 -14.54
C GLU A 33 -3.41 -9.06 -14.42
N SER A 34 -2.84 -9.34 -13.24
CA SER A 34 -2.08 -10.57 -12.98
C SER A 34 -2.95 -11.83 -13.12
N TRP A 35 -4.20 -11.76 -12.65
CA TRP A 35 -5.15 -12.86 -12.71
C TRP A 35 -5.63 -13.12 -14.14
N ALA A 36 -5.95 -12.05 -14.88
CA ALA A 36 -6.31 -12.15 -16.29
C ALA A 36 -5.17 -12.74 -17.14
N LEU A 37 -3.93 -12.38 -16.84
CA LEU A 37 -2.75 -12.98 -17.48
C LEU A 37 -2.67 -14.49 -17.19
N PHE A 38 -2.83 -14.89 -15.92
CA PHE A 38 -2.87 -16.29 -15.54
C PHE A 38 -3.97 -17.07 -16.28
N GLU A 39 -5.21 -16.55 -16.28
CA GLU A 39 -6.35 -17.20 -16.94
C GLU A 39 -6.11 -17.39 -18.44
N ARG A 40 -5.58 -16.35 -19.11
CA ARG A 40 -5.23 -16.41 -20.53
C ARG A 40 -4.21 -17.50 -20.81
N ILE A 41 -3.11 -17.54 -20.08
CA ILE A 41 -2.03 -18.52 -20.29
C ILE A 41 -2.49 -19.93 -19.95
N ALA A 42 -3.27 -20.09 -18.89
CA ALA A 42 -3.82 -21.37 -18.48
C ALA A 42 -4.75 -21.95 -19.55
N ALA A 43 -5.55 -21.11 -20.21
CA ALA A 43 -6.44 -21.49 -21.30
C ALA A 43 -5.71 -21.77 -22.61
N GLU A 44 -4.70 -20.95 -22.97
CA GLU A 44 -3.98 -21.06 -24.24
C GLU A 44 -2.92 -22.16 -24.25
N ARG A 45 -2.30 -22.45 -23.10
CA ARG A 45 -1.14 -23.35 -23.02
C ARG A 45 -1.31 -24.39 -21.92
N SER A 46 -1.18 -23.97 -20.67
CA SER A 46 -1.27 -24.85 -19.50
C SER A 46 -1.24 -24.03 -18.22
N ALA A 47 -2.08 -24.38 -17.25
CA ALA A 47 -1.98 -23.85 -15.88
C ALA A 47 -0.70 -24.28 -15.13
N ARG A 48 0.11 -25.17 -15.72
CA ARG A 48 1.37 -25.67 -15.16
C ARG A 48 2.61 -25.08 -15.85
N SER A 49 2.44 -24.19 -16.83
CA SER A 49 3.58 -23.47 -17.40
C SER A 49 4.23 -22.55 -16.36
N LYS A 50 5.50 -22.20 -16.56
CA LYS A 50 6.19 -21.27 -15.68
C LYS A 50 5.51 -19.91 -15.68
N ASP A 51 5.09 -19.44 -16.86
CA ASP A 51 4.38 -18.17 -17.01
C ASP A 51 3.09 -18.13 -16.15
N ALA A 52 2.28 -19.20 -16.17
CA ALA A 52 1.04 -19.27 -15.42
C ALA A 52 1.29 -19.34 -13.91
N ILE A 53 2.27 -20.14 -13.49
CA ILE A 53 2.64 -20.26 -12.07
C ILE A 53 3.14 -18.90 -11.54
N THR A 54 4.01 -18.23 -12.29
CA THR A 54 4.54 -16.91 -11.94
C THR A 54 3.44 -15.86 -11.87
N ALA A 55 2.57 -15.76 -12.89
CA ALA A 55 1.44 -14.82 -12.87
C ALA A 55 0.51 -15.04 -11.67
N ARG A 56 0.18 -16.30 -11.36
CA ARG A 56 -0.65 -16.65 -10.20
C ARG A 56 0.02 -16.28 -8.87
N GLU A 57 1.31 -16.55 -8.73
CA GLU A 57 2.05 -16.20 -7.51
C GLU A 57 2.10 -14.68 -7.31
N ILE A 58 2.30 -13.91 -8.38
CA ILE A 58 2.23 -12.45 -8.34
C ILE A 58 0.84 -11.98 -7.90
N THR A 59 -0.26 -12.58 -8.43
CA THR A 59 -1.62 -12.27 -7.96
C THR A 59 -1.77 -12.48 -6.46
N LEU A 60 -1.31 -13.62 -5.93
CA LEU A 60 -1.43 -13.94 -4.52
C LEU A 60 -0.64 -12.96 -3.65
N ARG A 61 0.55 -12.56 -4.10
CA ARG A 61 1.36 -11.56 -3.41
C ARG A 61 0.73 -10.18 -3.43
N LEU A 62 0.16 -9.75 -4.54
CA LEU A 62 -0.55 -8.46 -4.62
C LEU A 62 -1.78 -8.44 -3.69
N ARG A 63 -2.52 -9.56 -3.59
CA ARG A 63 -3.60 -9.70 -2.60
C ARG A 63 -3.10 -9.61 -1.17
N ALA A 64 -1.96 -10.24 -0.87
CA ALA A 64 -1.33 -10.13 0.44
C ALA A 64 -0.86 -8.70 0.74
N LEU A 65 -0.34 -7.97 -0.26
CA LEU A 65 0.02 -6.55 -0.14
C LEU A 65 -1.21 -5.70 0.22
N ALA A 66 -2.38 -5.95 -0.40
CA ALA A 66 -3.61 -5.26 -0.06
C ALA A 66 -4.00 -5.47 1.42
N TYR A 67 -3.89 -6.71 1.94
CA TYR A 67 -4.13 -6.98 3.37
C TYR A 67 -3.14 -6.26 4.27
N LEU A 68 -1.87 -6.18 3.89
CA LEU A 68 -0.87 -5.45 4.65
C LEU A 68 -1.20 -3.95 4.68
N ILE A 69 -1.55 -3.35 3.54
CA ILE A 69 -1.95 -1.93 3.46
C ILE A 69 -3.19 -1.65 4.32
N GLU A 70 -4.20 -2.53 4.27
CA GLU A 70 -5.39 -2.39 5.14
C GLU A 70 -5.04 -2.58 6.62
N GLY A 71 -3.97 -3.31 6.96
CA GLY A 71 -3.42 -3.42 8.31
C GLY A 71 -3.11 -2.06 8.96
N GLU A 72 -2.58 -1.11 8.18
CA GLU A 72 -2.33 0.26 8.65
C GLU A 72 -3.64 0.96 9.09
N HIS A 73 -4.75 0.68 8.39
CA HIS A 73 -6.05 1.24 8.72
C HIS A 73 -6.47 0.91 10.14
N TYR A 74 -6.24 -0.33 10.56
CA TYR A 74 -6.68 -0.80 11.87
C TYR A 74 -5.89 -0.09 12.98
N ILE A 75 -4.62 0.25 12.74
CA ILE A 75 -3.82 1.07 13.66
C ILE A 75 -4.44 2.48 13.79
N ASP A 76 -4.77 3.12 12.68
CA ASP A 76 -5.44 4.43 12.67
C ASP A 76 -6.83 4.39 13.34
N ARG A 77 -7.55 3.28 13.18
CA ARG A 77 -8.87 3.09 13.78
C ARG A 77 -8.79 3.04 15.30
N ILE A 78 -7.76 2.42 15.87
CA ILE A 78 -7.55 2.43 17.33
C ILE A 78 -7.44 3.87 17.85
N ALA A 79 -6.67 4.73 17.17
CA ALA A 79 -6.58 6.14 17.52
C ALA A 79 -7.90 6.89 17.37
N PHE A 80 -8.68 6.58 16.32
CA PHE A 80 -9.98 7.18 16.10
C PHE A 80 -10.98 6.85 17.21
N GLU A 81 -11.04 5.58 17.65
CA GLU A 81 -12.03 5.11 18.63
C GLU A 81 -11.66 5.56 20.06
N LEU A 82 -10.37 5.57 20.42
CA LEU A 82 -9.94 5.91 21.77
C LEU A 82 -9.85 7.42 22.05
N GLN A 83 -9.74 8.26 21.01
CA GLN A 83 -9.85 9.73 21.07
C GLN A 83 -8.91 10.44 22.08
N THR A 84 -7.79 9.83 22.45
CA THR A 84 -6.76 10.46 23.29
C THR A 84 -5.55 10.88 22.46
N LYS A 85 -4.90 11.98 22.88
CA LYS A 85 -3.68 12.49 22.22
C LYS A 85 -2.56 11.44 22.26
N ASP A 86 -2.35 10.79 23.40
CA ASP A 86 -1.27 9.82 23.58
C ASP A 86 -1.44 8.60 22.68
N VAL A 87 -2.66 8.07 22.58
CA VAL A 87 -2.96 6.97 21.65
C VAL A 87 -2.78 7.41 20.21
N TYR A 88 -3.21 8.62 19.83
CA TYR A 88 -2.98 9.11 18.48
C TYR A 88 -1.49 9.22 18.13
N MET A 89 -0.67 9.74 19.05
CA MET A 89 0.78 9.85 18.83
C MET A 89 1.43 8.47 18.69
N ALA A 90 1.11 7.55 19.61
CA ALA A 90 1.61 6.18 19.56
C ALA A 90 1.16 5.43 18.29
N ALA A 91 -0.12 5.53 17.92
CA ALA A 91 -0.65 4.89 16.72
C ALA A 91 -0.01 5.46 15.44
N ASN A 92 0.25 6.77 15.40
CA ASN A 92 0.92 7.39 14.25
C ASN A 92 2.38 6.91 14.12
N GLU A 93 3.11 6.75 15.22
CA GLU A 93 4.46 6.17 15.20
C GLU A 93 4.44 4.70 14.75
N VAL A 94 3.53 3.91 15.32
CA VAL A 94 3.35 2.50 14.95
C VAL A 94 2.92 2.35 13.49
N ALA A 95 2.02 3.19 12.99
CA ALA A 95 1.59 3.16 11.59
C ALA A 95 2.76 3.46 10.64
N ARG A 96 3.59 4.46 10.96
CA ARG A 96 4.79 4.77 10.16
C ARG A 96 5.76 3.60 10.13
N ALA A 97 6.05 3.02 11.29
CA ALA A 97 6.93 1.85 11.38
C ALA A 97 6.33 0.63 10.66
N TYR A 98 5.03 0.42 10.77
CA TYR A 98 4.33 -0.66 10.07
C TYR A 98 4.43 -0.51 8.55
N VAL A 99 4.22 0.69 8.02
CA VAL A 99 4.38 0.97 6.58
C VAL A 99 5.83 0.74 6.15
N SER A 100 6.83 1.26 6.88
CA SER A 100 8.23 1.14 6.48
C SER A 100 8.78 -0.27 6.61
N GLU A 101 8.48 -0.95 7.73
CA GLU A 101 9.08 -2.24 8.07
C GLU A 101 8.31 -3.43 7.51
N MET A 102 7.02 -3.29 7.21
CA MET A 102 6.20 -4.38 6.69
C MET A 102 5.72 -4.12 5.26
N VAL A 103 4.97 -3.04 5.03
CA VAL A 103 4.31 -2.81 3.73
C VAL A 103 5.34 -2.59 2.62
N LEU A 104 6.26 -1.64 2.80
CA LEU A 104 7.27 -1.31 1.79
C LEU A 104 8.24 -2.47 1.57
N ARG A 105 8.68 -3.16 2.63
CA ARG A 105 9.53 -4.35 2.48
C ARG A 105 8.84 -5.47 1.71
N TYR A 106 7.54 -5.67 1.93
CA TYR A 106 6.78 -6.69 1.20
C TYR A 106 6.59 -6.30 -0.26
N LEU A 107 6.33 -5.02 -0.54
CA LEU A 107 6.28 -4.48 -1.90
C LEU A 107 7.61 -4.72 -2.64
N ASP A 108 8.74 -4.38 -2.01
CA ASP A 108 10.08 -4.61 -2.58
C ASP A 108 10.32 -6.11 -2.85
N ALA A 109 9.80 -7.00 -2.00
CA ALA A 109 9.87 -8.44 -2.21
C ALA A 109 9.03 -8.93 -3.42
N ILE A 110 7.96 -8.23 -3.79
CA ILE A 110 7.20 -8.51 -5.03
C ILE A 110 8.02 -8.09 -6.24
N LEU A 111 8.61 -6.89 -6.22
CA LEU A 111 9.49 -6.40 -7.27
C LEU A 111 10.68 -7.35 -7.50
N LEU A 112 11.31 -7.81 -6.41
CA LEU A 112 12.40 -8.77 -6.48
C LEU A 112 11.93 -10.12 -7.05
N PHE A 113 10.77 -10.61 -6.62
CA PHE A 113 10.20 -11.84 -7.13
C PHE A 113 9.96 -11.77 -8.63
N GLY A 114 9.35 -10.69 -9.14
CA GLY A 114 9.12 -10.49 -10.57
C GLY A 114 10.42 -10.58 -11.39
N LYS A 115 11.51 -9.99 -10.90
CA LYS A 115 12.84 -10.00 -11.53
C LYS A 115 13.54 -11.37 -11.52
N GLN A 116 13.25 -12.19 -10.52
CA GLN A 116 13.90 -13.50 -10.34
C GLN A 116 13.05 -14.68 -10.83
N SER A 117 11.80 -14.42 -11.21
CA SER A 117 10.88 -15.47 -11.65
C SER A 117 11.25 -16.03 -13.00
N GLU A 118 11.02 -17.33 -13.17
CA GLU A 118 11.20 -17.98 -14.46
C GLU A 118 9.96 -17.82 -15.34
N TRP A 119 10.20 -17.59 -16.63
CA TRP A 119 9.18 -17.49 -17.66
C TRP A 119 9.55 -18.39 -18.83
N ASP A 120 8.54 -18.99 -19.45
CA ASP A 120 8.67 -19.73 -20.71
C ASP A 120 8.62 -18.77 -21.92
N ASN A 121 8.01 -17.58 -21.77
CA ASN A 121 7.89 -16.57 -22.82
C ASN A 121 8.44 -15.20 -22.39
N GLU A 122 9.65 -14.90 -22.85
CA GLU A 122 10.35 -13.63 -22.55
C GLU A 122 9.57 -12.37 -23.01
N ALA A 123 8.83 -12.44 -24.12
CA ALA A 123 8.07 -11.28 -24.59
C ALA A 123 6.88 -10.96 -23.67
N VAL A 124 6.21 -12.00 -23.15
CA VAL A 124 5.13 -11.84 -22.17
C VAL A 124 5.69 -11.37 -20.83
N GLN A 125 6.86 -11.87 -20.44
CA GLN A 125 7.57 -11.42 -19.26
C GLN A 125 7.87 -9.92 -19.33
N GLU A 126 8.52 -9.45 -20.39
CA GLU A 126 8.97 -8.06 -20.51
C GLU A 126 7.79 -7.06 -20.47
N GLU A 127 6.73 -7.35 -21.23
CA GLU A 127 5.51 -6.54 -21.26
C GLU A 127 4.86 -6.47 -19.86
N TYR A 128 4.64 -7.63 -19.24
CA TYR A 128 3.95 -7.71 -17.96
C TYR A 128 4.79 -7.14 -16.82
N GLN A 129 6.09 -7.43 -16.79
CA GLN A 129 7.01 -6.95 -15.77
C GLN A 129 7.10 -5.42 -15.80
N THR A 130 7.10 -4.80 -16.99
CA THR A 130 7.07 -3.34 -17.12
C THR A 130 5.81 -2.73 -16.50
N SER A 131 4.63 -3.32 -16.76
CA SER A 131 3.36 -2.86 -16.17
C SER A 131 3.37 -3.00 -14.64
N LEU A 132 3.80 -4.17 -14.14
CA LEU A 132 3.87 -4.48 -12.72
C LEU A 132 4.83 -3.55 -11.98
N GLU A 133 6.04 -3.35 -12.49
CA GLU A 133 7.05 -2.48 -11.88
C GLU A 133 6.56 -1.04 -11.79
N LYS A 134 5.93 -0.53 -12.86
CA LYS A 134 5.34 0.80 -12.86
C LYS A 134 4.26 0.95 -11.79
N GLY A 135 3.30 0.03 -11.74
CA GLY A 135 2.21 0.12 -10.75
C GLY A 135 2.68 -0.03 -9.31
N LEU A 136 3.68 -0.88 -9.06
CA LEU A 136 4.28 -1.04 -7.73
C LEU A 136 5.08 0.20 -7.31
N GLU A 137 5.77 0.89 -8.24
CA GLU A 137 6.44 2.15 -7.91
C GLU A 137 5.43 3.27 -7.62
N GLU A 138 4.32 3.35 -8.36
CA GLU A 138 3.24 4.29 -8.05
C GLU A 138 2.66 4.08 -6.64
N ILE A 139 2.47 2.82 -6.24
CA ILE A 139 2.06 2.47 -4.87
C ILE A 139 3.14 2.88 -3.86
N ARG A 140 4.40 2.60 -4.16
CA ARG A 140 5.55 2.92 -3.30
C ARG A 140 5.63 4.42 -3.03
N GLU A 141 5.55 5.25 -4.07
CA GLU A 141 5.55 6.71 -3.94
C GLU A 141 4.39 7.23 -3.10
N ALA A 142 3.19 6.64 -3.25
CA ALA A 142 2.01 7.03 -2.48
C ALA A 142 2.09 6.63 -0.99
N LEU A 143 2.82 5.57 -0.66
CA LEU A 143 3.04 5.10 0.72
C LEU A 143 4.13 5.87 1.45
N VAL A 144 5.09 6.47 0.74
CA VAL A 144 6.12 7.30 1.36
C VAL A 144 5.46 8.57 1.91
N PRO A 145 5.53 8.83 3.24
CA PRO A 145 4.87 9.98 3.81
C PRO A 145 5.39 11.29 3.20
N ALA A 146 4.48 12.14 2.73
CA ALA A 146 4.81 13.55 2.52
C ALA A 146 5.29 14.13 3.85
N ALA A 147 6.36 14.94 3.82
CA ALA A 147 7.00 15.50 5.02
C ALA A 147 5.94 16.05 6.01
N PRO A 148 6.04 15.71 7.31
CA PRO A 148 4.99 16.01 8.27
C PRO A 148 4.70 17.52 8.32
N GLN A 149 3.46 17.90 8.05
CA GLN A 149 2.94 19.21 8.44
C GLN A 149 2.90 19.23 9.97
N GLN A 150 3.73 20.07 10.57
CA GLN A 150 3.90 20.18 12.02
C GLN A 150 2.55 20.35 12.73
N VAL A 151 2.16 19.34 13.52
CA VAL A 151 1.07 19.47 14.48
C VAL A 151 1.67 20.19 15.69
N ALA A 152 1.46 21.51 15.77
CA ALA A 152 1.99 22.27 16.89
C ALA A 152 1.36 21.80 18.20
N GLU A 153 2.21 21.58 19.21
CA GLU A 153 1.84 21.27 20.58
C GLU A 153 0.83 22.29 21.09
N SER A 154 -0.32 21.83 21.55
CA SER A 154 -1.18 22.62 22.41
C SER A 154 -0.48 22.79 23.76
N GLU A 155 0.06 23.99 24.00
CA GLU A 155 0.36 24.46 25.34
C GLU A 155 -0.95 24.45 26.14
N SER A 156 -0.98 23.59 27.15
CA SER A 156 -1.90 23.71 28.27
C SER A 156 -1.47 24.94 29.07
N THR A 157 -2.07 26.09 28.81
CA THR A 157 -2.05 27.19 29.78
C THR A 157 -3.19 26.97 30.76
N GLU A 158 -2.78 26.50 31.93
CA GLU A 158 -3.53 26.48 33.17
C GLU A 158 -4.17 27.84 33.47
N ASN A 159 -5.32 27.78 34.14
CA ASN A 159 -6.01 28.91 34.74
C ASN A 159 -5.09 29.70 35.68
N ASP A 160 -5.17 31.02 35.61
CA ASP A 160 -5.17 31.93 36.78
C ASP A 160 -5.97 33.21 36.43
#